data_AF-A0A7Z6Y162-F1
#
_entry.id   AF-A0A7Z6Y162-F1
#
_cell.length_a   1.000
_cell.length_b   1.000
_cell.length_c   1.000
_cell.angle_alpha   90.00
_cell.angle_beta   90.00
_cell.angle_gamma   90.00
#
_symmetry.space_group_name_H-M   'P 1'
#
loop_
_entity.id
_entity.type
_entity.pdbx_description
1 polymer ?
#
loop_
_entity_poly.entity_id
_entity_poly.type
_entity_poly.pdbx_seq_one_letter_code
_entity_poly.pdbx_strand_id
1 'polypeptide(L)' 'MSKIAVIGSNMVDLITYIERMPAQGETLEAPRFAMGCGGKGANQAA' A
#
# COMPACT_ATOMS: atom_id res chain seq x y z
N MET A 1 -16.21 -21.89 15.14
CA MET A 1 -15.20 -20.84 14.89
C MET A 1 -15.50 -19.65 15.79
N SER A 2 -14.49 -19.04 16.42
CA SER A 2 -14.63 -17.78 17.15
C SER A 2 -14.61 -16.61 16.17
N LYS A 3 -15.38 -15.54 16.46
CA LYS A 3 -15.30 -14.27 15.73
C LYS A 3 -14.20 -13.42 16.34
N ILE A 4 -13.38 -12.77 15.51
CA ILE A 4 -12.27 -11.90 15.94
C ILE A 4 -12.57 -10.48 15.46
N ALA A 5 -12.35 -9.49 16.33
CA ALA A 5 -12.37 -8.08 15.96
C ALA A 5 -10.92 -7.57 15.86
N VAL A 6 -10.56 -6.97 14.72
CA VAL A 6 -9.24 -6.37 14.48
C VAL A 6 -9.38 -4.85 14.57
N ILE A 7 -8.66 -4.24 15.50
CA ILE A 7 -8.59 -2.79 15.65
C ILE A 7 -7.24 -2.34 15.07
N GLY A 8 -7.27 -1.64 13.95
CA GLY A 8 -6.04 -1.21 13.27
C GLY A 8 -6.30 -0.26 12.11
N SER A 9 -5.23 0.06 11.36
CA SER A 9 -5.30 0.98 10.23
C SER A 9 -5.95 0.37 9.00
N ASN A 10 -6.66 1.22 8.25
CA ASN A 10 -7.25 0.93 6.95
C ASN A 10 -6.88 2.08 6.01
N MET A 11 -6.22 1.77 4.90
CA MET A 11 -5.67 2.75 3.96
C MET A 11 -6.07 2.40 2.53
N VAL A 12 -6.07 3.41 1.66
CA VAL A 12 -6.01 3.21 0.21
C VAL A 12 -4.54 3.29 -0.19
N ASP A 13 -4.01 2.19 -0.71
CA ASP A 13 -2.63 2.13 -1.18
C ASP A 13 -2.56 2.73 -2.59
N LEU A 14 -1.62 3.64 -2.79
CA LEU A 14 -1.29 4.26 -4.08
C LEU A 14 0.07 3.71 -4.50
N ILE A 15 0.09 2.85 -5.52
CA ILE A 15 1.27 2.06 -5.88
C ILE A 15 1.79 2.52 -7.24
N THR A 16 3.03 2.99 -7.26
CA THR A 16 3.73 3.41 -8.47
C THR A 16 4.88 2.45 -8.73
N TYR A 17 4.94 1.87 -9.93
CA TYR A 17 6.00 0.92 -10.30
C TYR A 17 7.11 1.64 -11.05
N ILE A 18 8.34 1.47 -10.58
CA ILE A 18 9.58 2.06 -11.09
C ILE A 18 10.68 1.00 -11.08
N GLU A 19 11.71 1.17 -11.92
CA GLU A 19 12.80 0.18 -12.05
C GLU A 19 13.75 0.15 -10.85
N ARG A 20 13.84 1.26 -10.11
CA ARG A 20 14.66 1.42 -8.91
C ARG A 20 14.08 2.50 -7.99
N MET A 21 14.52 2.52 -6.75
CA MET A 21 14.16 3.62 -5.84
C MET A 21 14.78 4.96 -6.29
N PRO A 22 14.06 6.08 -6.16
CA PRO A 22 14.59 7.41 -6.48
C PRO A 22 15.64 7.85 -5.46
N ALA A 23 16.64 8.59 -5.92
CA ALA A 23 17.51 9.35 -5.05
C ALA A 23 16.77 10.58 -4.49
N GLN A 24 17.26 11.14 -3.38
CA GLN A 24 16.65 12.34 -2.80
C GLN A 24 16.71 13.51 -3.80
N GLY A 25 15.56 14.10 -4.10
CA GLY A 25 15.43 15.22 -5.04
C GLY A 25 15.37 14.83 -6.52
N GLU A 26 15.46 13.54 -6.84
CA GLU A 26 15.35 13.05 -8.22
C GLU A 26 13.88 13.00 -8.70
N THR A 27 13.65 13.39 -9.95
CA THR A 27 12.39 13.13 -10.66
C THR A 27 12.58 11.91 -11.57
N LEU A 28 11.73 10.90 -11.43
CA LEU A 28 11.74 9.68 -12.24
C LEU A 28 10.42 9.48 -12.97
N GLU A 29 10.49 8.95 -14.19
CA GLU A 29 9.31 8.47 -14.89
C GLU A 29 8.78 7.18 -14.24
N ALA A 30 7.46 7.08 -14.16
CA ALA A 30 6.77 5.92 -13.63
C ALA A 30 5.78 5.37 -14.66
N PRO A 31 6.10 4.25 -15.34
CA PRO A 31 5.29 3.75 -16.44
C PRO A 31 3.95 3.16 -16.01
N ARG A 32 3.75 2.85 -14.71
CA ARG A 32 2.52 2.21 -14.24
C ARG A 32 2.13 2.62 -12.82
N PHE A 33 0.82 2.74 -12.63
CA PHE A 33 0.17 3.07 -11.38
C PHE A 33 -0.96 2.07 -11.08
N ALA A 34 -1.20 1.79 -9.79
CA ALA A 34 -2.31 0.98 -9.31
C ALA A 34 -2.84 1.52 -7.98
N MET A 35 -4.10 1.25 -7.69
CA MET A 35 -4.74 1.50 -6.40
C MET A 35 -5.15 0.18 -5.76
N GLY A 36 -5.05 0.09 -4.44
CA GLY A 36 -5.43 -1.11 -3.69
C GLY A 36 -5.89 -0.82 -2.26
N CYS A 37 -6.29 -1.88 -1.57
CA CYS A 37 -6.56 -1.83 -0.14
C CYS A 37 -5.28 -2.12 0.63
N GLY A 38 -5.04 -1.37 1.70
CA GLY A 38 -3.89 -1.57 2.57
C GLY A 38 -4.15 -1.16 4.01
N GLY A 39 -3.07 -1.05 4.77
CA GLY A 39 -3.13 -0.85 6.21
C GLY A 39 -3.05 -2.17 6.98
N LYS A 40 -2.36 -2.13 8.12
CA LYS A 40 -2.08 -3.33 8.91
C LYS A 40 -3.36 -3.97 9.44
N GLY A 41 -4.33 -3.15 9.86
CA GLY A 41 -5.62 -3.64 10.35
C GLY A 41 -6.42 -4.31 9.25
N ALA A 42 -6.57 -3.65 8.10
CA ALA A 42 -7.28 -4.20 6.95
C ALA A 42 -6.64 -5.50 6.43
N ASN A 43 -5.30 -5.52 6.28
CA ASN A 43 -4.59 -6.69 5.75
C ASN A 43 -4.61 -7.89 6.70
N GLN A 44 -4.70 -7.68 8.01
CA GLN A 44 -4.84 -8.77 8.99
C GLN A 44 -6.29 -9.26 9.15
N ALA A 45 -7.26 -8.42 8.81
CA ALA A 45 -8.69 -8.72 8.93
C ALA A 45 -9.28 -9.41 7.68
N ALA A 46 -8.58 -9.37 6.55
CA ALA A 46 -8.95 -10.03 5.30
C ALA A 46 -8.78 -11.56 5.40
#